data_AF-A0A3B9BFM6-F1
#
_entry.id   AF-A0A3B9BFM6-F1
#
_cell.length_a   1.000
_cell.length_b   1.000
_cell.length_c   1.000
_cell.angle_alpha   90.00
_cell.angle_beta   90.00
_cell.angle_gamma   90.00
#
_symmetry.space_group_name_H-M   'P 1'
#
loop_
_entity.id
_entity.type
_entity.pdbx_description
1 polymer ?
#
loop_
_entity_poly.entity_id
_entity_poly.type
_entity_poly.pdbx_seq_one_letter_code
_entity_poly.pdbx_strand_id
1 'polypeptide(L)'
;VHEVLSLTTETDLAAVRAKADRFGKAAIRSFYSWTKAQTDSGMALDVKWKRGSEVKEERIIQPEQLHVIQDIIQMAGEKRETPEVVNGLLVALNLTGKGYFKIVFADESRDEISGSLDEDFSRKETHELPHHYEATLIRSVRSTLYSDDDKPVWRLVSLK
;
A
#
# COMPACT_ATOMS: atom_id res chain seq x y z
N VAL A 1 9.92 23.97 2.81
CA VAL A 1 9.29 23.71 4.13
C VAL A 1 7.89 24.28 4.23
N HIS A 2 7.66 25.57 3.89
CA HIS A 2 6.31 26.18 3.80
C HIS A 2 5.31 25.32 2.99
N GLU A 3 5.72 24.78 1.84
CA GLU A 3 4.85 23.94 1.02
C GLU A 3 4.55 22.54 1.62
N VAL A 4 5.39 22.00 2.51
CA VAL A 4 5.09 20.72 3.18
C VAL A 4 4.00 20.93 4.24
N LEU A 5 4.02 22.06 4.96
CA LEU A 5 2.94 22.42 5.88
C LEU A 5 1.63 22.74 5.16
N SER A 6 1.68 23.08 3.86
CA SER A 6 0.45 23.19 3.06
C SER A 6 -0.29 21.85 2.92
N LEU A 7 0.37 20.71 3.19
CA LEU A 7 -0.31 19.42 3.29
C LEU A 7 -1.32 19.41 4.44
N THR A 8 -1.14 20.23 5.48
CA THR A 8 -2.04 20.25 6.65
C THR A 8 -3.40 20.86 6.38
N THR A 9 -3.56 21.48 5.22
CA THR A 9 -4.80 22.09 4.75
C THR A 9 -5.28 21.45 3.45
N GLU A 10 -4.56 20.46 2.93
CA GLU A 10 -4.90 19.80 1.69
C GLU A 10 -5.97 18.74 1.95
N THR A 11 -7.06 18.78 1.18
CA THR A 11 -8.15 17.81 1.26
C THR A 11 -8.24 16.96 0.00
N ASP A 12 -7.54 17.34 -1.07
CA ASP A 12 -7.53 16.61 -2.33
C ASP A 12 -6.38 15.58 -2.39
N LEU A 13 -6.76 14.32 -2.67
CA LEU A 13 -5.83 13.21 -2.88
C LEU A 13 -4.88 13.46 -4.05
N ALA A 14 -5.36 14.06 -5.14
CA ALA A 14 -4.52 14.31 -6.32
C ALA A 14 -3.46 15.37 -5.99
N ALA A 15 -3.84 16.43 -5.28
CA ALA A 15 -2.89 17.42 -4.78
C ALA A 15 -1.86 16.85 -3.80
N VAL A 16 -2.26 15.95 -2.87
CA VAL A 16 -1.30 15.27 -1.99
C VAL A 16 -0.34 14.38 -2.77
N ARG A 17 -0.81 13.67 -3.80
CA ARG A 17 0.06 12.87 -4.70
C ARG A 17 1.04 13.76 -5.45
N ALA A 18 0.58 14.84 -6.07
CA ALA A 18 1.45 15.77 -6.79
C ALA A 18 2.53 16.39 -5.86
N LYS A 19 2.15 16.71 -4.61
CA LYS A 19 3.09 17.15 -3.58
C LYS A 19 4.06 16.03 -3.18
N ALA A 20 3.58 14.79 -3.04
CA ALA A 20 4.42 13.63 -2.74
C ALA A 20 5.46 13.35 -3.82
N ASP A 21 5.07 13.43 -5.08
CA ASP A 21 5.98 13.28 -6.22
C ASP A 21 7.05 14.39 -6.23
N ARG A 22 6.66 15.61 -5.84
CA ARG A 22 7.56 16.76 -5.78
C ARG A 22 8.54 16.70 -4.59
N PHE A 23 8.09 16.31 -3.40
CA PHE A 23 8.92 16.24 -2.19
C PHE A 23 9.70 14.93 -2.05
N GLY A 24 9.26 13.89 -2.77
CA GLY A 24 9.78 12.54 -2.66
C GLY A 24 9.16 11.76 -1.50
N LYS A 25 9.10 10.42 -1.67
CA LYS A 25 8.51 9.48 -0.70
C LYS A 25 9.11 9.62 0.71
N ALA A 26 10.42 9.84 0.84
CA ALA A 26 11.10 9.95 2.14
C ALA A 26 10.60 11.14 2.97
N ALA A 27 10.34 12.28 2.34
CA ALA A 27 9.80 13.46 3.02
C ALA A 27 8.37 13.21 3.50
N ILE A 28 7.53 12.61 2.64
CA ILE A 28 6.14 12.26 3.00
C ILE A 28 6.08 11.25 4.13
N ARG A 29 6.97 10.24 4.13
CA ARG A 29 7.07 9.27 5.22
C ARG A 29 7.49 9.91 6.53
N SER A 30 8.49 10.79 6.49
CA SER A 30 8.95 11.52 7.69
C SER A 30 7.84 12.39 8.24
N PHE A 31 7.12 13.08 7.36
CA PHE A 31 5.96 13.89 7.72
C PHE A 31 4.83 13.04 8.29
N TYR A 32 4.48 11.92 7.67
CA TYR A 32 3.48 10.96 8.16
C TYR A 32 3.85 10.40 9.54
N SER A 33 5.10 10.02 9.74
CA SER A 33 5.58 9.49 11.03
C SER A 33 5.51 10.56 12.11
N TRP A 34 5.89 11.80 11.76
CA TRP A 34 5.77 12.94 12.65
C TRP A 34 4.31 13.25 13.00
N THR A 35 3.41 13.35 12.01
CA THR A 35 1.98 13.60 12.28
C THR A 35 1.37 12.48 13.11
N LYS A 36 1.71 11.22 12.84
CA LYS A 36 1.27 10.06 13.63
C LYS A 36 1.66 10.18 15.10
N ALA A 37 2.92 10.48 15.38
CA ALA A 37 3.38 10.65 16.77
C ALA A 37 2.64 11.78 17.51
N GLN A 38 2.34 12.88 16.82
CA GLN A 38 1.60 14.00 17.42
C GLN A 38 0.13 13.65 17.65
N THR A 39 -0.51 13.00 16.69
CA THR A 39 -1.89 12.52 16.82
C THR A 39 -2.04 11.49 17.95
N ASP A 40 -1.11 10.53 18.04
CA ASP A 40 -1.10 9.52 19.11
C ASP A 40 -0.95 10.16 20.51
N SER A 41 -0.36 11.37 20.59
CA SER A 41 -0.25 12.13 21.84
C SER A 41 -1.51 12.94 22.19
N GLY A 42 -2.44 13.12 21.24
CA GLY A 42 -3.66 13.92 21.42
C GLY A 42 -3.42 15.43 21.63
N MET A 43 -2.22 15.94 21.33
CA MET A 43 -1.86 17.34 21.57
C MET A 43 -1.99 18.20 20.31
N ALA A 44 -2.44 19.44 20.48
CA ALA A 44 -2.36 20.45 19.44
C ALA A 44 -0.92 20.93 19.26
N LEU A 45 -0.56 21.31 18.04
CA LEU A 45 0.78 21.75 17.68
C LEU A 45 0.79 23.24 17.42
N ASP A 46 1.72 23.95 18.04
CA ASP A 46 2.07 25.34 17.69
C ASP A 46 3.32 25.33 16.81
N VAL A 47 3.14 25.53 15.50
CA VAL A 47 4.22 25.51 14.52
C VAL A 47 4.60 26.93 14.14
N LYS A 48 5.84 27.33 14.43
CA LYS A 48 6.39 28.65 14.07
C LYS A 48 7.54 28.53 13.11
N TRP A 49 7.44 29.20 11.97
CA TRP A 49 8.53 29.35 11.03
C TRP A 49 9.25 30.68 11.28
N LYS A 50 10.55 30.62 11.58
CA LYS A 50 11.35 31.79 11.94
C LYS A 50 12.49 32.02 10.96
N ARG A 51 12.82 33.29 10.70
CA ARG A 51 14.07 33.71 10.05
C ARG A 51 14.84 34.60 11.02
N GLY A 52 15.84 34.04 11.69
CA GLY A 52 16.48 34.69 12.83
C GLY A 52 15.51 34.79 14.01
N SER A 53 15.31 36.00 14.55
CA SER A 53 14.35 36.27 15.61
C SER A 53 12.93 36.53 15.12
N GLU A 54 12.74 36.76 13.81
CA GLU A 54 11.45 37.12 13.23
C GLU A 54 10.60 35.87 12.95
N VAL A 55 9.37 35.83 13.45
CA VAL A 55 8.36 34.84 13.07
C VAL A 55 7.77 35.24 11.73
N LYS A 56 8.00 34.42 10.70
CA LYS A 56 7.44 34.62 9.36
C LYS A 56 6.05 34.04 9.22
N GLU A 57 5.79 32.94 9.93
CA GLU A 57 4.50 32.26 9.92
C GLU A 57 4.31 31.51 11.23
N GLU A 58 3.07 31.45 11.69
CA GLU A 58 2.65 30.73 12.88
C GLU A 58 1.32 30.05 12.58
N ARG A 59 1.20 28.78 12.95
CA ARG A 59 -0.02 28.00 12.76
C ARG A 59 -0.21 27.06 13.93
N ILE A 60 -1.41 27.10 14.50
CA ILE A 60 -1.88 26.07 15.43
C ILE A 60 -2.57 24.99 14.62
N ILE A 61 -2.15 23.74 14.81
CA ILE A 61 -2.72 22.57 14.13
C ILE A 61 -3.38 21.69 15.19
N GLN A 62 -4.67 21.42 15.01
CA GLN A 62 -5.43 20.56 15.91
C GLN A 62 -5.23 19.08 15.56
N PRO A 63 -5.34 18.15 16.53
CA PRO A 63 -5.20 16.71 16.30
C PRO A 63 -6.09 16.17 15.16
N GLU A 64 -7.31 16.68 15.01
CA GLU A 64 -8.26 16.26 13.97
C GLU A 64 -7.74 16.62 12.58
N GLN A 65 -7.06 17.76 12.44
CA GLN A 65 -6.44 18.16 11.17
C GLN A 65 -5.28 17.23 10.80
N LEU A 66 -4.53 16.76 11.80
CA LEU A 66 -3.45 15.79 11.59
C LEU A 66 -3.98 14.41 11.18
N HIS A 67 -5.13 13.99 11.73
CA HIS A 67 -5.81 12.76 11.31
C HIS A 67 -6.20 12.80 9.83
N VAL A 68 -6.82 13.90 9.38
CA VAL A 68 -7.22 14.05 7.98
C VAL A 68 -6.02 13.90 7.03
N ILE A 69 -4.88 14.48 7.36
CA ILE A 69 -3.64 14.34 6.57
C ILE A 69 -3.18 12.88 6.53
N GLN A 70 -3.18 12.19 7.66
CA GLN A 70 -2.76 10.79 7.73
C GLN A 70 -3.64 9.92 6.84
N ASP A 71 -4.96 10.11 6.91
CA ASP A 71 -5.92 9.38 6.09
C ASP A 71 -5.67 9.65 4.60
N ILE A 72 -5.47 10.92 4.22
CA ILE A 72 -5.19 11.28 2.83
C ILE A 72 -3.86 10.66 2.36
N ILE A 73 -2.80 10.70 3.15
CA ILE A 73 -1.51 10.05 2.80
C ILE A 73 -1.67 8.52 2.67
N GLN A 74 -2.49 7.90 3.52
CA GLN A 74 -2.77 6.46 3.45
C GLN A 74 -3.61 6.08 2.23
N MET A 75 -4.58 6.93 1.87
CA MET A 75 -5.44 6.78 0.70
C MET A 75 -4.71 7.11 -0.60
N ALA A 76 -3.74 8.03 -0.56
CA ALA A 76 -2.95 8.44 -1.71
C ALA A 76 -2.02 7.34 -2.24
N GLY A 77 -1.89 6.20 -1.54
CA GLY A 77 -1.22 5.01 -2.07
C GLY A 77 -1.79 4.59 -3.43
N GLU A 78 -0.94 3.99 -4.24
CA GLU A 78 -1.30 3.47 -5.56
C GLU A 78 -1.45 1.96 -5.50
N LYS A 79 -2.56 1.44 -6.03
CA LYS A 79 -2.74 0.00 -6.21
C LYS A 79 -2.45 -0.32 -7.66
N ARG A 80 -1.36 -1.04 -7.91
CA ARG A 80 -1.02 -1.55 -9.24
C ARG A 80 -1.36 -3.04 -9.30
N GLU A 81 -2.17 -3.42 -10.27
CA GLU A 81 -2.50 -4.80 -10.55
C GLU A 81 -1.85 -5.20 -11.87
N THR A 82 -1.19 -6.36 -11.90
CA THR A 82 -0.52 -6.85 -13.11
C THR A 82 -0.85 -8.33 -13.27
N PRO A 83 -1.47 -8.73 -14.38
CA PRO A 83 -1.68 -10.14 -14.67
C PRO A 83 -0.33 -10.80 -15.00
N GLU A 84 -0.10 -11.99 -14.46
CA GLU A 84 1.10 -12.78 -14.65
C GLU A 84 0.71 -14.24 -14.87
N VAL A 85 1.27 -14.86 -15.93
CA VAL A 85 1.09 -16.29 -16.18
C VAL A 85 2.32 -17.00 -15.65
N VAL A 86 2.10 -17.98 -14.77
CA VAL A 86 3.17 -18.76 -14.15
C VAL A 86 2.94 -20.25 -14.37
N ASN A 87 4.01 -21.00 -14.59
CA ASN A 87 3.97 -22.46 -14.70
C ASN A 87 4.60 -23.05 -13.44
N GLY A 88 3.87 -23.86 -12.69
CA GLY A 88 4.37 -24.41 -11.43
C GLY A 88 3.54 -25.57 -10.90
N LEU A 89 4.05 -26.20 -9.84
CA LEU A 89 3.40 -27.28 -9.14
C LEU A 89 2.41 -26.70 -8.12
N LEU A 90 1.12 -26.90 -8.34
CA LEU A 90 0.09 -26.56 -7.36
C LEU A 90 0.09 -27.60 -6.24
N VAL A 91 0.49 -27.18 -5.03
CA VAL A 91 0.64 -28.07 -3.87
C VAL A 91 -0.50 -27.92 -2.86
N ALA A 92 -1.22 -26.80 -2.90
CA ALA A 92 -2.41 -26.59 -2.10
C ALA A 92 -3.45 -25.76 -2.84
N LEU A 93 -4.71 -26.16 -2.76
CA LEU A 93 -5.87 -25.42 -3.24
C LEU A 93 -7.03 -25.64 -2.26
N ASN A 94 -7.54 -24.57 -1.68
CA ASN A 94 -8.74 -24.59 -0.85
C ASN A 94 -9.80 -23.71 -1.52
N LEU A 95 -10.92 -24.31 -1.92
CA LEU A 95 -12.04 -23.64 -2.58
C LEU A 95 -13.08 -23.07 -1.59
N THR A 96 -12.93 -23.36 -0.29
CA THR A 96 -13.87 -22.94 0.77
C THR A 96 -13.48 -21.59 1.37
N GLY A 97 -14.47 -20.87 1.92
CA GLY A 97 -14.25 -19.57 2.55
C GLY A 97 -13.65 -18.53 1.61
N LYS A 98 -12.58 -17.86 2.06
CA LYS A 98 -11.82 -16.85 1.29
C LYS A 98 -10.96 -17.44 0.16
N GLY A 99 -10.83 -18.77 0.12
CA GLY A 99 -10.00 -19.46 -0.86
C GLY A 99 -8.50 -19.27 -0.60
N TYR A 100 -7.71 -20.30 -0.85
CA TYR A 100 -6.25 -20.25 -0.70
C TYR A 100 -5.58 -21.12 -1.75
N PHE A 101 -4.43 -20.69 -2.24
CA PHE A 101 -3.59 -21.50 -3.11
C PHE A 101 -2.11 -21.40 -2.74
N LYS A 102 -1.35 -22.42 -3.10
CA LYS A 102 0.12 -22.43 -3.01
C LYS A 102 0.73 -23.12 -4.23
N ILE A 103 1.61 -22.42 -4.92
CA ILE A 103 2.37 -22.90 -6.09
C ILE A 103 3.86 -22.90 -5.74
N VAL A 104 4.52 -24.01 -6.05
CA VAL A 104 5.96 -24.20 -5.90
C VAL A 104 6.58 -24.32 -7.29
N PHE A 105 7.75 -23.72 -7.47
CA PHE A 105 8.50 -23.78 -8.72
C PHE A 105 9.64 -24.81 -8.60
N ALA A 106 9.94 -25.49 -9.70
CA ALA A 106 11.08 -26.41 -9.76
C ALA A 106 12.44 -25.67 -9.78
N ASP A 107 12.43 -24.40 -10.17
CA ASP A 107 13.60 -23.54 -10.19
C ASP A 107 13.77 -22.85 -8.83
N GLU A 108 14.91 -23.07 -8.17
CA GLU A 108 15.28 -22.44 -6.90
C GLU A 108 15.40 -20.91 -7.01
N SER A 109 15.42 -20.35 -8.23
CA SER A 109 15.44 -18.90 -8.45
C SER A 109 14.11 -18.19 -8.14
N ARG A 110 13.01 -18.95 -8.01
CA ARG A 110 11.68 -18.40 -7.72
C ARG A 110 11.17 -18.85 -6.36
N ASP A 111 10.85 -17.88 -5.53
CA ASP A 111 10.15 -18.11 -4.26
C ASP A 111 8.77 -18.73 -4.51
N GLU A 112 8.29 -19.49 -3.53
CA GLU A 112 6.92 -20.00 -3.53
C GLU A 112 5.90 -18.86 -3.59
N ILE A 113 4.85 -19.05 -4.39
CA ILE A 113 3.74 -18.08 -4.46
C ILE A 113 2.55 -18.66 -3.73
N SER A 114 1.99 -17.86 -2.82
CA SER A 114 0.73 -18.17 -2.16
C SER A 114 -0.17 -16.94 -2.09
N GLY A 115 -1.47 -17.18 -2.01
CA GLY A 115 -2.46 -16.10 -2.04
C GLY A 115 -3.89 -16.59 -1.92
N SER A 116 -4.83 -15.70 -2.24
CA SER A 116 -6.26 -16.01 -2.25
C SER A 116 -6.76 -16.34 -3.64
N LEU A 117 -7.95 -16.94 -3.72
CA LEU A 117 -8.63 -17.10 -5.01
C LEU A 117 -9.25 -15.77 -5.42
N ASP A 118 -9.27 -15.52 -6.72
CA ASP A 118 -10.04 -14.41 -7.27
C ASP A 118 -11.55 -14.66 -7.11
N GLU A 119 -12.36 -13.60 -7.14
CA GLU A 119 -13.82 -13.72 -7.03
C GLU A 119 -14.41 -14.48 -8.22
N ASP A 120 -13.79 -14.31 -9.40
CA ASP A 120 -14.21 -14.94 -10.65
C ASP A 120 -13.62 -16.35 -10.85
N PHE A 121 -12.85 -16.88 -9.89
CA PHE A 121 -12.25 -18.21 -10.00
C PHE A 121 -13.32 -19.32 -10.02
N SER A 122 -13.21 -20.25 -10.99
CA SER A 122 -14.15 -21.39 -11.14
C SER A 122 -14.01 -22.37 -9.98
N ARG A 123 -14.94 -22.34 -9.03
CA ARG A 123 -14.96 -23.27 -7.88
C ARG A 123 -15.64 -24.60 -8.16
N LYS A 124 -16.14 -24.80 -9.39
CA LYS A 124 -16.88 -26.01 -9.79
C LYS A 124 -15.96 -27.08 -10.37
N GLU A 125 -14.79 -26.68 -10.86
CA GLU A 125 -13.82 -27.59 -11.45
C GLU A 125 -13.06 -28.36 -10.36
N THR A 126 -12.83 -29.63 -10.62
CA THR A 126 -11.99 -30.48 -9.76
C THR A 126 -10.58 -30.41 -10.31
N HIS A 127 -9.63 -30.04 -9.45
CA HIS A 127 -8.21 -29.99 -9.78
C HIS A 127 -7.47 -31.11 -9.03
N GLU A 128 -6.52 -31.75 -9.69
CA GLU A 128 -5.67 -32.77 -9.08
C GLU A 128 -4.56 -32.09 -8.28
N LEU A 129 -4.27 -32.62 -7.09
CA LEU A 129 -3.20 -32.13 -6.22
C LEU A 129 -2.32 -33.29 -5.75
N PRO A 130 -0.98 -33.19 -5.84
CA PRO A 130 -0.21 -32.13 -6.49
C PRO A 130 -0.14 -32.30 -8.03
N HIS A 131 -0.28 -31.23 -8.81
CA HIS A 131 -0.18 -31.27 -10.27
C HIS A 131 0.43 -29.98 -10.87
N HIS A 132 1.05 -30.07 -12.04
CA HIS A 132 1.62 -28.91 -12.74
C HIS A 132 0.54 -28.19 -13.52
N TYR A 133 0.36 -26.89 -13.26
CA TYR A 133 -0.62 -26.05 -13.93
C TYR A 133 0.03 -24.82 -14.55
N GLU A 134 -0.57 -24.34 -15.64
CA GLU A 134 -0.42 -22.96 -16.09
C GLU A 134 -1.42 -22.11 -15.31
N ALA A 135 -0.93 -21.35 -14.32
CA ALA A 135 -1.74 -20.49 -13.47
C ALA A 135 -1.72 -19.05 -13.96
N THR A 136 -2.89 -18.45 -14.14
CA THR A 136 -3.02 -17.00 -14.34
C THR A 136 -3.24 -16.33 -13.00
N LEU A 137 -2.30 -15.48 -12.60
CA LEU A 137 -2.31 -14.75 -11.34
C LEU A 137 -2.50 -13.26 -11.58
N ILE A 138 -3.10 -12.56 -10.62
CA ILE A 138 -3.01 -11.10 -10.52
C ILE A 138 -2.07 -10.77 -9.36
N ARG A 139 -0.99 -10.08 -9.70
CA ARG A 139 -0.08 -9.46 -8.73
C ARG A 139 -0.60 -8.09 -8.36
N SER A 140 -1.04 -7.90 -7.13
CA SER A 140 -1.45 -6.61 -6.59
C SER A 140 -0.35 -6.06 -5.69
N VAL A 141 0.26 -4.94 -6.08
CA VAL A 141 1.20 -4.20 -5.24
C VAL A 141 0.53 -2.89 -4.82
N ARG A 142 0.38 -2.69 -3.51
CA ARG A 142 -0.09 -1.41 -2.97
C ARG A 142 1.12 -0.59 -2.54
N SER A 143 1.60 0.29 -3.43
CA SER A 143 2.65 1.25 -3.11
C SER A 143 2.08 2.28 -2.15
N THR A 144 2.48 2.22 -0.88
CA THR A 144 2.12 3.25 0.09
C THR A 144 3.16 4.39 0.05
N LEU A 145 2.74 5.62 0.37
CA LEU A 145 3.67 6.75 0.45
C LEU A 145 4.47 6.78 1.76
N TYR A 146 4.10 5.94 2.73
CA TYR A 146 4.63 5.98 4.10
C TYR A 146 5.40 4.71 4.51
N SER A 147 5.45 3.67 3.67
CA SER A 147 6.21 2.44 3.92
C SER A 147 7.00 2.04 2.67
N ASP A 148 8.10 1.31 2.86
CA ASP A 148 8.82 0.61 1.79
C ASP A 148 8.40 -0.87 1.68
N ASP A 149 7.49 -1.34 2.55
CA ASP A 149 7.03 -2.72 2.59
C ASP A 149 5.93 -2.96 1.54
N ASP A 150 6.30 -2.83 0.27
CA ASP A 150 5.43 -3.09 -0.88
C ASP A 150 5.36 -4.60 -1.16
N LYS A 151 4.79 -5.37 -0.22
CA LYS A 151 4.61 -6.81 -0.39
C LYS A 151 3.54 -7.11 -1.45
N PRO A 152 3.85 -7.92 -2.47
CA PRO A 152 2.85 -8.31 -3.45
C PRO A 152 1.82 -9.23 -2.80
N VAL A 153 0.55 -8.95 -3.06
CA VAL A 153 -0.57 -9.84 -2.77
C VAL A 153 -0.95 -10.53 -4.07
N TRP A 154 -1.08 -11.85 -4.04
CA TRP A 154 -1.40 -12.66 -5.21
C TRP A 154 -2.85 -13.15 -5.17
N ARG A 155 -3.51 -13.08 -6.32
CA ARG A 155 -4.84 -13.67 -6.54
C ARG A 155 -4.78 -14.66 -7.70
N LEU A 156 -5.34 -15.85 -7.51
CA LEU A 156 -5.43 -16.87 -8.56
C LEU A 156 -6.72 -16.69 -9.38
N VAL A 157 -6.57 -16.43 -10.68
CA VAL A 157 -7.69 -16.19 -11.60
C VAL A 157 -8.14 -17.47 -12.29
N SER A 158 -7.19 -18.26 -12.80
CA SER A 158 -7.48 -19.51 -13.49
C SER A 158 -6.31 -20.48 -13.46
N LEU A 159 -6.63 -21.76 -13.63
CA LEU A 159 -5.69 -22.86 -13.81
C LEU A 159 -6.01 -23.55 -15.13
N LYS A 160 -4.98 -23.92 -15.89
CA LYS A 160 -5.08 -24.76 -17.09
C LYS A 160 -4.14 -25.94 -16.98
#